data_AF-A0A7C3Y4I9-F1
#
_entry.id   AF-A0A7C3Y4I9-F1
#
_cell.length_a   1.000
_cell.length_b   1.000
_cell.length_c   1.000
_cell.angle_alpha   90.00
_cell.angle_beta   90.00
_cell.angle_gamma   90.00
#
_symmetry.space_group_name_H-M   'P 1'
#
loop_
_entity.id
_entity.type
_entity.pdbx_description
1 polymer ?
#
loop_
_entity_poly.entity_id
_entity_poly.type
_entity_poly.pdbx_seq_one_letter_code
_entity_poly.pdbx_strand_id
1 'polypeptide(L)'
;MGSHGGIVSTYNPMPRVYARLYAAWKAGDLKKAQELQYFIDHYVLVLFKYGVMAAVKATMGFLGVPVGEPRRPFVPLTAEQKNSLRRDLEAMNFFELIEA
;
A
#
# COMPACT_ATOMS: atom_id res chain seq x y z
N MET A 1 -21.63 -6.49 7.28
CA MET A 1 -20.58 -7.18 8.07
C MET A 1 -20.24 -6.33 9.30
N GLY A 2 -19.96 -6.96 10.45
CA GLY A 2 -19.77 -6.30 11.77
C GLY A 2 -18.34 -6.35 12.32
N SER A 3 -17.32 -6.31 11.46
CA SER A 3 -15.92 -6.26 11.90
C SER A 3 -15.59 -4.90 12.54
N HIS A 4 -14.74 -4.91 13.57
CA HIS A 4 -14.26 -3.71 14.26
C HIS A 4 -12.91 -3.20 13.70
N GLY A 5 -12.29 -3.92 12.76
CA GLY A 5 -11.02 -3.54 12.15
C GLY A 5 -10.46 -4.61 11.19
N GLY A 6 -9.18 -4.48 10.86
CA GLY A 6 -8.44 -5.44 10.04
C GLY A 6 -6.97 -5.50 10.48
N ILE A 7 -6.25 -6.52 10.01
CA ILE A 7 -4.79 -6.66 10.16
C ILE A 7 -4.23 -7.03 8.79
N VAL A 8 -3.42 -6.15 8.20
CA VAL A 8 -2.82 -6.40 6.88
C VAL A 8 -1.50 -5.64 6.73
N SER A 9 -0.56 -6.22 5.97
CA SER A 9 0.79 -5.68 5.76
C SER A 9 0.81 -4.31 5.09
N THR A 10 -0.19 -4.00 4.26
CA THR A 10 -0.34 -2.73 3.55
C THR A 10 -0.67 -1.56 4.48
N TYR A 11 -0.97 -1.80 5.76
CA TYR A 11 -1.08 -0.73 6.74
C TYR A 11 0.25 -0.03 7.02
N ASN A 12 1.40 -0.71 6.83
CA ASN A 12 2.70 -0.10 7.10
C ASN A 12 2.99 1.10 6.18
N PRO A 13 2.82 1.01 4.84
CA PRO A 13 3.17 2.13 3.96
C PRO A 13 2.12 3.24 3.90
N MET A 14 0.86 2.96 4.27
CA MET A 14 -0.25 3.91 4.11
C MET A 14 -1.28 3.89 5.26
N PRO A 15 -0.87 3.97 6.54
CA PRO A 15 -1.78 3.81 7.67
C PRO A 15 -2.91 4.86 7.69
N ARG A 16 -2.60 6.10 7.26
CA ARG A 16 -3.57 7.21 7.21
C ARG A 16 -4.70 6.98 6.22
N VAL A 17 -4.43 6.31 5.10
CA VAL A 17 -5.44 5.98 4.08
C VAL A 17 -6.49 5.03 4.67
N TYR A 18 -6.04 4.00 5.40
CA TYR A 18 -6.95 3.07 6.07
C TYR A 18 -7.74 3.70 7.21
N ALA A 19 -7.11 4.58 8.01
CA ALA A 19 -7.81 5.34 9.04
C ALA A 19 -8.91 6.24 8.44
N ARG A 20 -8.62 6.91 7.32
CA ARG A 20 -9.60 7.72 6.58
C ARG A 20 -10.74 6.88 6.00
N LEU A 21 -10.44 5.72 5.44
CA LEU A 21 -11.45 4.77 4.95
C LEU A 21 -12.40 4.37 6.07
N TYR A 22 -11.85 3.99 7.22
CA TYR A 22 -12.65 3.59 8.38
C TYR A 22 -13.51 4.73 8.92
N ALA A 23 -12.95 5.95 8.99
CA ALA A 23 -13.68 7.14 9.41
C ALA A 23 -14.84 7.49 8.44
N ALA A 24 -14.58 7.47 7.13
CA ALA A 24 -15.60 7.71 6.10
C ALA A 24 -16.74 6.69 6.19
N TRP A 25 -16.40 5.40 6.35
CA TRP A 25 -17.37 4.33 6.56
C TRP A 25 -18.22 4.56 7.81
N LYS A 26 -17.58 4.89 8.95
CA LYS A 26 -18.28 5.17 10.22
C LYS A 26 -19.18 6.40 10.15
N ALA A 27 -18.83 7.39 9.34
CA ALA A 27 -19.63 8.59 9.10
C ALA A 27 -20.78 8.37 8.09
N GLY A 28 -20.85 7.20 7.43
CA GLY A 28 -21.84 6.92 6.39
C GLY A 28 -21.50 7.53 5.02
N ASP A 29 -20.30 8.10 4.85
CA ASP A 29 -19.82 8.61 3.56
C ASP A 29 -19.31 7.46 2.69
N LEU A 30 -20.27 6.73 2.12
CA LEU A 30 -20.00 5.54 1.31
C LEU A 30 -19.23 5.88 0.03
N LYS A 31 -19.46 7.07 -0.55
CA LYS A 31 -18.74 7.51 -1.75
C LYS A 31 -17.26 7.65 -1.44
N LYS A 32 -16.91 8.38 -0.37
CA LYS A 32 -15.51 8.55 0.01
C LYS A 32 -14.86 7.25 0.43
N ALA A 33 -15.57 6.40 1.16
CA ALA A 33 -15.09 5.07 1.52
C ALA A 33 -14.77 4.23 0.27
N GLN A 34 -15.64 4.24 -0.73
CA GLN A 34 -15.44 3.52 -1.99
C GLN A 34 -14.23 4.03 -2.78
N GLU A 35 -14.06 5.35 -2.89
CA GLU A 35 -12.88 5.96 -3.55
C GLU A 35 -11.57 5.53 -2.89
N LEU A 36 -11.51 5.56 -1.55
CA LEU A 36 -10.33 5.14 -0.80
C LEU A 36 -10.08 3.63 -0.94
N GLN A 37 -11.14 2.82 -0.94
CA GLN A 37 -11.03 1.38 -1.15
C GLN A 37 -10.47 1.06 -2.53
N TYR A 38 -10.92 1.73 -3.59
CA TYR A 38 -10.38 1.52 -4.94
C TYR A 38 -8.90 1.90 -5.06
N PHE A 39 -8.48 2.98 -4.40
CA PHE A 39 -7.06 3.32 -4.32
C PHE A 39 -6.26 2.21 -3.62
N ILE A 40 -6.76 1.69 -2.49
CA ILE A 40 -6.14 0.57 -1.77
C ILE A 40 -6.05 -0.68 -2.65
N ASP A 41 -7.11 -1.01 -3.37
CA ASP A 41 -7.16 -2.20 -4.24
C ASP A 41 -6.14 -2.08 -5.38
N HIS A 42 -6.04 -0.91 -6.01
CA HIS A 42 -5.03 -0.64 -7.03
C HIS A 42 -3.61 -0.81 -6.49
N TYR A 43 -3.33 -0.33 -5.27
CA TYR A 43 -2.03 -0.51 -4.63
C TYR A 43 -1.72 -2.00 -4.41
N VAL A 44 -2.69 -2.77 -3.92
CA VAL A 44 -2.54 -4.22 -3.71
C VAL A 44 -2.26 -4.95 -5.04
N LEU A 45 -2.95 -4.57 -6.11
CA LEU A 45 -2.72 -5.11 -7.46
C LEU A 45 -1.31 -4.79 -7.98
N VAL A 46 -0.78 -3.59 -7.72
CA VAL A 46 0.62 -3.25 -8.02
C VAL A 46 1.56 -4.18 -7.25
N LEU A 47 1.36 -4.37 -5.94
CA LEU A 47 2.22 -5.24 -5.13
C LEU A 47 2.25 -6.70 -5.63
N PHE A 48 1.12 -7.22 -6.10
CA PHE A 48 1.05 -8.60 -6.63
C PHE A 48 1.97 -8.83 -7.82
N LYS A 49 2.20 -7.82 -8.67
CA LYS A 49 3.09 -7.93 -9.84
C LYS A 49 4.55 -8.23 -9.46
N TYR A 50 4.97 -7.79 -8.28
CA TYR A 50 6.36 -7.88 -7.80
C TYR A 50 6.56 -8.88 -6.65
N GLY A 51 5.48 -9.43 -6.12
CA GLY A 51 5.48 -10.24 -4.90
C GLY A 51 5.34 -9.36 -3.65
N VAL A 52 4.22 -9.56 -2.93
CA VAL A 52 3.76 -8.67 -1.86
C VAL A 52 4.83 -8.38 -0.80
N MET A 53 5.54 -9.41 -0.32
CA MET A 53 6.54 -9.23 0.73
C MET A 53 7.73 -8.37 0.28
N ALA A 54 8.25 -8.61 -0.91
CA ALA A 54 9.38 -7.86 -1.46
C ALA A 54 8.96 -6.43 -1.82
N ALA A 55 7.77 -6.27 -2.41
CA ALA A 55 7.23 -5.00 -2.81
C ALA A 55 6.92 -4.09 -1.61
N VAL A 56 6.26 -4.59 -0.55
CA VAL A 56 5.99 -3.79 0.66
C VAL A 56 7.28 -3.30 1.30
N LYS A 57 8.30 -4.16 1.40
CA LYS A 57 9.61 -3.76 1.96
C LYS A 57 10.32 -2.71 1.12
N ALA A 58 10.26 -2.84 -0.21
CA ALA A 58 10.78 -1.82 -1.12
C ALA A 58 10.03 -0.48 -0.98
N THR A 59 8.68 -0.52 -0.89
CA THR A 59 7.86 0.67 -0.64
C THR A 59 8.27 1.37 0.65
N MET A 60 8.48 0.64 1.75
CA MET A 60 8.98 1.25 3.00
C MET A 60 10.33 1.97 2.80
N GLY A 61 11.22 1.38 2.00
CA GLY A 61 12.49 2.03 1.62
C GLY A 61 12.28 3.34 0.83
N PHE A 62 11.31 3.38 -0.10
CA PHE A 62 10.95 4.61 -0.82
C PHE A 62 10.38 5.69 0.09
N LEU A 63 9.73 5.29 1.18
CA LEU A 63 9.21 6.19 2.23
C LEU A 63 10.28 6.61 3.26
N GLY A 64 11.56 6.30 3.01
CA GLY A 64 12.66 6.67 3.90
C GLY A 64 12.82 5.78 5.13
N VAL A 65 12.12 4.64 5.20
CA VAL A 65 12.18 3.68 6.31
C VAL A 65 12.78 2.35 5.78
N PRO A 66 14.11 2.22 5.70
CA PRO A 66 14.74 1.02 5.17
C PRO A 66 14.54 -0.18 6.11
N VAL A 67 13.80 -1.19 5.66
CA VAL A 67 13.50 -2.43 6.43
C VAL A 67 14.25 -3.68 5.89
N GLY A 68 15.21 -3.45 5.00
CA GLY A 68 16.03 -4.48 4.36
C GLY A 68 15.25 -5.43 3.45
N GLU A 69 15.97 -6.31 2.77
CA GLU A 69 15.42 -7.28 1.83
C GLU A 69 14.62 -8.40 2.53
N PRO A 70 13.68 -9.04 1.82
CA PRO A 70 13.03 -10.24 2.34
C PRO A 70 14.03 -11.40 2.52
N ARG A 71 13.76 -12.28 3.49
CA ARG A 71 14.48 -13.55 3.63
C ARG A 71 13.82 -14.63 2.77
N ARG A 72 14.60 -15.65 2.38
CA ARG A 72 14.06 -16.85 1.71
C ARG A 72 12.90 -17.46 2.52
N PRO A 73 11.86 -18.01 1.87
CA PRO A 73 11.76 -18.29 0.43
C PRO A 73 11.38 -17.08 -0.45
N PHE A 74 11.09 -15.92 0.14
CA PHE A 74 10.80 -14.70 -0.63
C PHE A 74 12.09 -14.16 -1.27
N VAL A 75 11.99 -13.78 -2.54
CA VAL A 75 13.12 -13.31 -3.35
C VAL A 75 13.15 -11.77 -3.34
N PRO A 76 14.32 -11.13 -3.17
CA PRO A 76 14.44 -9.68 -3.27
C PRO A 76 14.14 -9.18 -4.69
N LEU A 77 13.70 -7.92 -4.80
CA LEU A 77 13.51 -7.28 -6.10
C LEU A 77 14.87 -6.91 -6.71
N THR A 78 15.03 -7.10 -8.02
CA THR A 78 16.16 -6.52 -8.76
C THR A 78 16.07 -4.99 -8.79
N ALA A 79 17.16 -4.32 -9.19
CA ALA A 79 17.15 -2.86 -9.32
C ALA A 79 16.09 -2.38 -10.33
N GLU A 80 15.94 -3.10 -11.45
CA GLU A 80 14.97 -2.82 -12.51
C GLU A 80 13.54 -3.01 -12.02
N GLN A 81 13.29 -4.04 -11.21
CA GLN A 81 12.00 -4.28 -10.58
C GLN A 81 11.66 -3.20 -9.55
N LYS A 82 12.62 -2.75 -8.74
CA LYS A 82 12.43 -1.63 -7.79
C LYS A 82 12.09 -0.33 -8.53
N ASN A 83 12.81 -0.02 -9.61
CA ASN A 83 12.52 1.15 -10.44
C ASN A 83 11.14 1.06 -11.10
N SER A 84 10.72 -0.12 -11.54
CA SER A 84 9.39 -0.33 -12.13
C SER A 84 8.28 -0.23 -11.09
N LEU A 85 8.47 -0.81 -9.90
CA LEU A 85 7.56 -0.66 -8.77
C LEU A 85 7.39 0.83 -8.41
N ARG A 86 8.49 1.57 -8.30
CA ARG A 86 8.42 3.00 -7.99
C ARG A 86 7.62 3.79 -9.03
N ARG A 87 7.83 3.52 -10.32
CA ARG A 87 7.05 4.13 -11.41
C ARG A 87 5.56 3.76 -11.36
N ASP A 88 5.23 2.51 -11.07
CA ASP A 88 3.84 2.09 -10.90
C ASP A 88 3.17 2.83 -9.72
N LEU A 89 3.90 3.05 -8.61
CA LEU A 89 3.42 3.81 -7.46
C LEU A 89 3.24 5.30 -7.78
N GLU A 90 4.18 5.90 -8.51
CA GLU A 90 4.09 7.28 -9.00
C GLU A 90 2.89 7.45 -9.94
N ALA A 91 2.66 6.51 -10.87
CA ALA A 91 1.56 6.55 -11.82
C ALA A 91 0.16 6.51 -11.17
N MET A 92 0.06 5.99 -9.94
CA MET A 92 -1.18 5.97 -9.17
C MET A 92 -1.24 7.06 -8.09
N ASN A 93 -0.36 8.06 -8.14
CA ASN A 93 -0.23 9.15 -7.18
C ASN A 93 -0.11 8.66 -5.72
N PHE A 94 0.59 7.55 -5.51
CA PHE A 94 0.69 6.91 -4.21
C PHE A 94 1.30 7.85 -3.16
N PHE A 95 2.39 8.53 -3.50
CA PHE A 95 3.15 9.36 -2.56
C PHE A 95 2.37 10.61 -2.12
N GLU A 96 1.62 11.23 -3.02
CA GLU A 96 0.76 12.37 -2.71
C GLU A 96 -0.42 11.95 -1.82
N LEU A 97 -1.04 10.81 -2.12
CA LEU A 97 -2.27 10.37 -1.44
C LEU A 97 -2.05 9.90 -0.01
N ILE A 98 -0.85 9.41 0.33
CA ILE A 98 -0.53 8.96 1.69
C ILE A 98 -0.15 10.11 2.63
N GLU A 99 0.30 11.25 2.10
CA GLU A 99 0.65 12.45 2.87
C GLU A 99 -0.56 13.36 3.13
N ALA A 100 -1.50 13.42 2.18
CA ALA A 100 -2.80 14.07 2.34
C ALA A 100 -3.62 13.47 3.50
#